data_AF-A0A0J1BAW4-F1
#
_entry.id   AF-A0A0J1BAW4-F1
#
_cell.length_a   1.000
_cell.length_b   1.000
_cell.length_c   1.000
_cell.angle_alpha   90.00
_cell.angle_beta   90.00
_cell.angle_gamma   90.00
#
_symmetry.space_group_name_H-M   'P 1'
#
loop_
_entity.id
_entity.type
_entity.pdbx_description
1 polymer ?
#
loop_
_entity_poly.entity_id
_entity_poly.type
_entity_poly.pdbx_seq_one_letter_code
_entity_poly.pdbx_strand_id
1 'polypeptide(L)' 'MVVTAHGLAGHKVLSQIKANCTRVLRERWPVFIGRPVWTSGGDCEFIDREEELERVIRYVDEAQDRVGREA' A
#
# COMPACT_ATOMS: atom_id res chain seq x y z
N MET A 1 -1.98 4.35 -3.62
CA MET A 1 -3.17 3.95 -2.83
C MET A 1 -3.17 4.75 -1.54
N VAL A 2 -4.31 5.36 -1.19
CA VAL A 2 -4.52 6.04 0.10
C VAL A 2 -5.55 5.23 0.90
N VAL A 3 -5.31 5.06 2.20
CA VAL A 3 -6.20 4.31 3.11
C VAL A 3 -6.43 5.14 4.36
N THR A 4 -7.70 5.38 4.71
CA THR A 4 -8.11 6.02 5.96
C THR A 4 -8.70 4.96 6.90
N ALA A 5 -8.33 5.02 8.18
CA ALA A 5 -8.81 4.08 9.19
C ALA A 5 -8.89 4.77 10.56
N HIS A 6 -10.11 5.06 11.01
CA HIS A 6 -10.32 5.73 12.30
C HIS A 6 -9.95 4.83 13.48
N GLY A 7 -9.20 5.37 14.45
CA GLY A 7 -8.84 4.68 15.69
C GLY A 7 -7.84 3.53 15.55
N LEU A 8 -7.26 3.33 14.36
CA LEU A 8 -6.28 2.29 14.09
C LEU A 8 -4.92 2.89 13.74
N ALA A 9 -3.86 2.31 14.31
CA ALA A 9 -2.51 2.72 13.95
C ALA A 9 -2.19 2.27 12.51
N GLY A 10 -1.70 3.19 11.67
CA GLY A 10 -1.45 2.94 10.26
C GLY A 10 -0.55 1.73 9.99
N HIS A 11 0.48 1.50 10.82
CA HIS A 11 1.35 0.33 10.70
C HIS A 11 0.59 -0.99 10.87
N LYS A 12 -0.41 -1.06 11.77
CA LYS A 12 -1.23 -2.26 11.95
C LYS A 12 -2.07 -2.54 10.72
N VAL A 13 -2.69 -1.51 10.16
CA VAL A 13 -3.51 -1.61 8.94
C VAL A 13 -2.65 -2.09 7.77
N LEU A 14 -1.47 -1.47 7.57
CA LEU A 14 -0.54 -1.84 6.52
C LEU A 14 -0.05 -3.29 6.66
N SER A 15 0.31 -3.72 7.88
CA SER A 15 0.73 -5.09 8.15
C SER A 15 -0.37 -6.11 7.82
N GLN A 16 -1.63 -5.81 8.18
CA GLN A 16 -2.77 -6.69 7.88
C GLN A 16 -3.03 -6.79 6.37
N ILE A 17 -2.97 -5.67 5.65
CA ILE A 17 -3.11 -5.66 4.19
C ILE A 17 -2.01 -6.50 3.54
N LYS A 18 -0.73 -6.26 3.89
CA LYS A 18 0.40 -7.04 3.37
C LYS A 18 0.25 -8.53 3.67
N ALA A 19 -0.19 -8.90 4.87
CA ALA A 19 -0.39 -10.29 5.26
C ALA A 19 -1.51 -10.95 4.42
N ASN A 20 -2.66 -10.29 4.28
CA ASN A 20 -3.78 -10.82 3.50
C ASN A 20 -3.41 -10.97 2.01
N CYS A 21 -2.77 -9.96 1.41
CA CYS A 21 -2.31 -10.04 0.03
C CYS A 21 -1.25 -11.14 -0.15
N THR A 22 -0.32 -11.31 0.80
CA THR A 22 0.66 -12.41 0.77
C THR A 22 -0.01 -13.77 0.73
N ARG A 23 -1.05 -13.97 1.56
CA ARG A 23 -1.81 -15.22 1.60
C ARG A 23 -2.43 -15.51 0.23
N VAL A 24 -3.19 -14.57 -0.32
CA VAL A 24 -3.86 -14.74 -1.63
C VAL A 24 -2.84 -14.96 -2.76
N LEU A 25 -1.74 -14.22 -2.75
CA LEU A 25 -0.68 -14.39 -3.77
C LEU A 25 -0.08 -15.79 -3.73
N ARG A 26 0.17 -16.34 -2.54
CA ARG A 26 0.71 -17.69 -2.37
C ARG A 26 -0.28 -18.80 -2.68
N GLU A 27 -1.57 -18.58 -2.40
CA GLU A 27 -2.64 -19.53 -2.75
C GLU A 27 -2.81 -19.66 -4.27
N ARG A 28 -2.70 -18.55 -5.00
CA ARG A 28 -3.03 -18.52 -6.43
C ARG A 28 -1.82 -18.63 -7.36
N TRP A 29 -0.63 -18.27 -6.89
CA TRP A 29 0.61 -18.32 -7.68
C TRP A 29 1.76 -18.95 -6.87
N PRO A 30 2.08 -20.23 -7.15
CA PRO A 30 3.13 -20.97 -6.43
C PRO A 30 4.51 -20.30 -6.44
N VAL A 31 4.81 -19.44 -7.44
CA VAL A 31 6.07 -18.69 -7.55
C VAL A 31 6.35 -17.79 -6.34
N PHE A 32 5.33 -17.39 -5.58
CA PHE A 32 5.48 -16.56 -4.37
C PHE A 32 5.66 -17.36 -3.07
N ILE A 33 5.62 -18.69 -3.14
CA ILE A 33 5.88 -19.57 -1.98
C ILE A 33 7.38 -19.59 -1.71
N GLY A 34 7.76 -19.49 -0.43
CA GLY A 34 9.17 -19.60 0.00
C GLY A 34 10.05 -18.38 -0.26
N ARG A 35 9.51 -17.27 -0.80
CA ARG A 35 10.24 -16.02 -1.01
C ARG A 35 9.56 -14.80 -0.37
N PRO A 36 10.29 -13.71 -0.10
CA PRO A 36 9.70 -12.41 0.22
C PRO A 36 8.81 -11.91 -0.93
N VAL A 37 7.61 -11.46 -0.58
CA VAL A 37 6.64 -10.84 -1.51
C VAL A 37 6.80 -9.32 -1.55
N TRP A 38 7.09 -8.72 -0.39
CA TRP A 38 7.26 -7.29 -0.22
C TRP A 38 8.72 -6.95 0.04
N THR A 39 9.15 -5.77 -0.41
CA THR A 39 10.43 -5.19 0.00
C THR A 39 10.36 -4.71 1.44
N SER A 40 11.43 -4.96 2.21
CA SER A 40 11.58 -4.41 3.56
C SER A 40 11.70 -2.89 3.48
N GLY A 41 10.88 -2.18 4.26
CA GLY A 41 10.87 -0.71 4.25
C GLY A 41 10.22 -0.06 3.03
N GLY A 42 9.49 -0.82 2.19
CA GLY A 42 8.79 -0.24 1.04
C GLY A 42 7.94 0.97 1.42
N ASP A 43 7.95 1.99 0.56
CA ASP A 43 7.43 3.33 0.86
C ASP A 43 6.01 3.30 1.42
N CYS A 44 5.89 3.77 2.66
CA CYS A 44 4.62 4.11 3.27
C CYS A 44 4.80 5.37 4.12
N GLU A 45 3.87 6.30 3.98
CA GLU A 45 3.83 7.53 4.76
C GLU A 45 2.53 7.55 5.55
N PHE A 46 2.63 7.87 6.84
CA PHE A 46 1.48 8.00 7.73
C PHE A 46 1.20 9.48 7.94
N ILE A 47 -0.04 9.86 7.66
CA ILE A 47 -0.49 11.24 7.70
C ILE A 47 -1.57 11.31 8.77
N ASP A 48 -1.41 12.24 9.71
CA ASP A 48 -2.32 12.44 10.83
C ASP A 48 -3.08 13.78 10.74
N ARG A 49 -2.86 14.56 9.68
CA ARG A 49 -3.51 15.85 9.43
C ARG A 49 -4.45 15.79 8.25
N GLU A 50 -5.70 16.18 8.48
CA GLU A 50 -6.75 16.18 7.45
C GLU A 50 -6.39 17.12 6.28
N GLU A 51 -5.70 18.24 6.54
CA GLU A 51 -5.33 19.19 5.48
C GLU A 51 -4.27 18.63 4.51
N GLU A 52 -3.56 17.57 4.90
CA GLU A 52 -2.61 16.87 4.03
C GLU A 52 -3.27 15.78 3.20
N LEU A 53 -4.44 15.30 3.60
CA LEU A 53 -5.12 14.19 2.94
C LEU A 53 -5.44 14.50 1.48
N GLU A 54 -6.04 15.66 1.20
CA GLU A 54 -6.37 16.07 -0.18
C GLU A 54 -5.10 16.14 -1.06
N ARG A 55 -4.03 16.71 -0.51
CA ARG A 55 -2.75 16.85 -1.22
C ARG A 55 -2.17 15.48 -1.57
N VAL A 56 -2.22 14.53 -0.65
CA VAL A 56 -1.67 13.20 -0.86
C VAL A 56 -2.52 12.35 -1.79
N ILE A 57 -3.85 12.45 -1.71
CA ILE A 57 -4.73 11.84 -2.69
C ILE A 57 -4.35 12.32 -4.10
N ARG A 58 -4.25 13.64 -4.29
CA ARG A 58 -3.88 14.22 -5.58
C ARG A 58 -2.51 13.77 -6.08
N TYR A 59 -1.51 13.75 -5.19
CA TYR A 59 -0.17 13.28 -5.54
C TYR A 59 -0.18 11.80 -5.99
N VAL A 60 -0.90 10.95 -5.28
CA VAL A 60 -1.02 9.52 -5.60
C VAL A 60 -1.71 9.33 -6.94
N ASP A 61 -2.81 10.04 -7.21
CA ASP A 61 -3.54 9.98 -8.47
C ASP A 61 -2.65 10.42 -9.64
N GLU A 62 -2.00 11.58 -9.53
CA GLU A 62 -1.07 12.08 -10.54
C GLU A 62 0.11 11.13 -10.79
N ALA A 63 0.63 10.50 -9.73
CA ALA A 63 1.71 9.52 -9.84
C ALA A 63 1.26 8.24 -10.57
N GLN A 64 0.06 7.73 -10.28
CA GLN A 64 -0.50 6.57 -10.96
C GLN A 64 -0.78 6.87 -12.44
N ASP A 65 -1.30 8.07 -12.74
CA ASP A 65 -1.51 8.53 -14.11
C ASP A 65 -0.22 8.61 -14.93
N ARG A 66 0.91 9.00 -14.31
CA ARG A 66 2.22 8.99 -14.98
C ARG A 66 2.67 7.57 -15.32
N VAL A 67 2.56 6.64 -14.37
CA VAL A 67 2.93 5.23 -14.59
C VAL A 67 2.05 4.58 -15.66
N GLY A 68 0.75 4.89 -15.69
CA GLY A 68 -0.17 4.38 -16.71
C GLY A 68 0.09 4.89 -18.13
N ARG A 69 0.89 5.96 -18.30
CA ARG A 69 1.30 6.50 -19.60
C ARG A 69 2.65 5.96 -20.09
N GLU A 70 3.42 5.31 -19.23
CA GLU A 70 4.75 4.76 -19.53
C GLU A 70 4.75 3.22 -19.65
N ALA A 71 3.58 2.58 -19.51
CA ALA A 71 3.38 1.13 -19.51
C ALA A 71 2.79 0.59 -20.82
#